data_AF-A0A8C6DMK8-F1
#
_entry.id   AF-A0A8C6DMK8-F1
#
_cell.length_a   1.000
_cell.length_b   1.000
_cell.length_c   1.000
_cell.angle_alpha   90.00
_cell.angle_beta   90.00
_cell.angle_gamma   90.00
#
_symmetry.space_group_name_H-M   'P 1'
#
loop_
_entity.id
_entity.type
_entity.pdbx_description
1 polymer ?
#
loop_
_entity_poly.entity_id
_entity_poly.type
_entity_poly.pdbx_seq_one_letter_code
_entity_poly.pdbx_strand_id
1 'polypeptide(L)'
;MSPGVRRAGAGQGAAAAVQLLVTLSFLPSVVEAQVTGVLDDCLCDIDSIDNFNTFKIFPKIKKLQERDYFRYYKVNLKRPCPFWAEDGHCSIKDCHVEPCPESKIPVGIKAGNSNKYSKVANNTKELEDCEQASKLGAINSTLSNQSKEAFIDWARYDDSQDHFCELDDERSPAAQYVDLLLNPERYTGYKGSSAWRVWNSIYEENCFKPRSVYRPLNPLAPSRGEDDGESFYTWLEGLCLEKRVFYKLISGLHASINLHLCANYLLDETWGKPSWGPNMKEFKRRFDPVETKGEGPRRLKNLYFLYLIELRALSKVAPYFERSVVDLYTGNVQEDADTKTLLLNIFQDTKSFPMHFDEKSMFAGDKKGAKSLKEEFRLHFKNISRIMDCVGCDKCRLWGKLQTQGLGTALKILFSEKEIQKLPENSPSKGFQLTRQEIVALLNAFGRLSTSIRELQNFKVLLQHSRCHCI
;
A
#
# COMPACT_ATOMS: atom_id res chain seq x y z
N MET A 1 86.31 -0.89 -11.64
CA MET A 1 85.45 0.23 -12.10
C MET A 1 84.04 -0.30 -12.26
N SER A 2 83.06 0.42 -11.68
CA SER A 2 81.62 0.19 -11.53
C SER A 2 80.82 -0.25 -12.77
N PRO A 3 79.49 -0.54 -12.69
CA PRO A 3 78.62 -0.84 -11.52
C PRO A 3 77.73 -2.09 -11.70
N GLY A 4 77.22 -2.62 -10.58
CA GLY A 4 76.11 -3.56 -10.55
C GLY A 4 74.75 -2.89 -10.80
N VAL A 5 73.93 -3.51 -11.64
CA VAL A 5 72.57 -3.08 -11.99
C VAL A 5 71.61 -3.45 -10.85
N ARG A 6 70.93 -2.44 -10.29
CA ARG A 6 69.84 -2.58 -9.32
C ARG A 6 68.65 -3.29 -9.98
N ARG A 7 68.18 -4.39 -9.39
CA ARG A 7 66.80 -4.89 -9.61
C ARG A 7 65.82 -3.92 -8.95
N ALA A 8 65.10 -3.14 -9.75
CA ALA A 8 63.95 -2.37 -9.28
C ALA A 8 62.78 -3.34 -9.01
N GLY A 9 62.19 -3.22 -7.82
CA GLY A 9 61.13 -4.10 -7.35
C GLY A 9 59.82 -3.95 -8.13
N ALA A 10 59.44 -5.00 -8.84
CA ALA A 10 58.10 -5.19 -9.43
C ALA A 10 57.08 -5.67 -8.39
N GLY A 11 57.10 -5.10 -7.18
CA GLY A 11 56.28 -5.57 -6.04
C GLY A 11 55.23 -4.58 -5.53
N GLN A 12 55.34 -3.29 -5.87
CA GLN A 12 54.44 -2.25 -5.32
C GLN A 12 53.25 -1.93 -6.22
N GLY A 13 53.34 -2.15 -7.54
CA GLY A 13 52.25 -1.87 -8.48
C GLY A 13 51.09 -2.86 -8.39
N ALA A 14 51.39 -4.16 -8.20
CA ALA A 14 50.36 -5.20 -8.09
C ALA A 14 49.61 -5.13 -6.75
N ALA A 15 50.32 -4.86 -5.64
CA ALA A 15 49.69 -4.66 -4.35
C ALA A 15 48.80 -3.41 -4.34
N ALA A 16 49.27 -2.29 -4.90
CA ALA A 16 48.46 -1.07 -5.01
C ALA A 16 47.25 -1.25 -5.95
N ALA A 17 47.39 -1.96 -7.07
CA ALA A 17 46.27 -2.25 -7.97
C ALA A 17 45.24 -3.21 -7.37
N VAL A 18 45.68 -4.24 -6.64
CA VAL A 18 44.78 -5.14 -5.89
C VAL A 18 44.09 -4.37 -4.76
N GLN A 19 44.79 -3.48 -4.07
CA GLN A 19 44.21 -2.66 -3.00
C GLN A 19 43.27 -1.57 -3.55
N LEU A 20 43.52 -1.04 -4.75
CA LEU A 20 42.59 -0.16 -5.48
C LEU A 20 41.35 -0.93 -5.96
N LEU A 21 41.52 -2.14 -6.50
CA LEU A 21 40.41 -2.99 -6.97
C LEU A 21 39.55 -3.49 -5.81
N VAL A 22 40.17 -3.82 -4.67
CA VAL A 22 39.47 -4.17 -3.43
C VAL A 22 38.75 -2.95 -2.85
N THR A 23 39.35 -1.75 -2.86
CA THR A 23 38.65 -0.53 -2.41
C THR A 23 37.53 -0.10 -3.36
N LEU A 24 37.67 -0.32 -4.67
CA LEU A 24 36.61 -0.07 -5.67
C LEU A 24 35.45 -1.08 -5.58
N SER A 25 35.70 -2.33 -5.18
CA SER A 25 34.65 -3.34 -4.97
C SER A 25 33.87 -3.16 -3.66
N PHE A 26 34.43 -2.41 -2.69
CA PHE A 26 33.77 -1.98 -1.46
C PHE A 26 33.10 -0.59 -1.56
N LEU A 27 33.13 0.08 -2.72
CA LEU A 27 32.35 1.30 -2.90
C LEU A 27 30.85 0.94 -2.99
N PRO A 28 29.99 1.58 -2.16
CA PRO A 28 28.55 1.37 -2.26
C PRO A 28 28.06 1.59 -3.69
N SER A 29 26.98 0.91 -4.08
CA SER A 29 26.29 1.25 -5.33
C SER A 29 25.98 2.75 -5.34
N VAL A 30 25.98 3.43 -6.50
CA VAL A 30 25.59 4.87 -6.55
C VAL A 30 24.16 5.05 -6.00
N VAL A 31 23.30 4.06 -6.22
CA VAL A 31 21.97 3.94 -5.61
C VAL A 31 22.06 3.80 -4.08
N GLU A 32 22.99 3.00 -3.58
CA GLU A 32 23.18 2.76 -2.14
C GLU A 32 23.70 4.02 -1.46
N ALA A 33 24.71 4.69 -2.03
CA ALA A 33 25.28 5.92 -1.50
C ALA A 33 24.33 7.14 -1.49
N GLN A 34 23.34 7.18 -2.40
CA GLN A 34 22.32 8.26 -2.44
C GLN A 34 21.02 7.93 -1.71
N VAL A 35 20.81 6.67 -1.34
CA VAL A 35 19.66 6.18 -0.53
C VAL A 35 20.14 5.79 0.88
N THR A 36 21.30 6.30 1.31
CA THR A 36 21.78 6.27 2.70
C THR A 36 21.72 7.68 3.27
N GLY A 37 21.29 7.83 4.53
CA GLY A 37 21.21 9.12 5.22
C GLY A 37 19.87 9.39 5.90
N VAL A 38 19.77 10.57 6.51
CA VAL A 38 18.56 11.06 7.19
C VAL A 38 17.53 11.50 6.15
N LEU A 39 16.26 11.14 6.35
CA LEU A 39 15.18 11.67 5.52
C LEU A 39 14.97 13.16 5.86
N ASP A 40 14.95 14.02 4.84
CA ASP A 40 14.94 15.49 5.04
C ASP A 40 13.73 15.99 5.89
N ASP A 41 12.64 15.22 5.97
CA ASP A 41 11.44 15.51 6.77
C ASP A 41 11.23 14.58 7.99
N CYS A 42 12.06 13.54 8.17
CA CYS A 42 11.98 12.59 9.28
C CYS A 42 13.39 12.32 9.79
N LEU A 43 13.67 12.55 11.08
CA LEU A 43 14.97 12.25 11.70
C LEU A 43 15.17 10.74 11.91
N CYS A 44 14.96 9.94 10.87
CA CYS A 44 15.12 8.51 10.84
C CYS A 44 16.17 8.15 9.79
N ASP A 45 17.14 7.36 10.22
CA ASP A 45 18.12 6.75 9.34
C ASP A 45 17.50 5.58 8.57
N ILE A 46 17.82 5.48 7.28
CA ILE A 46 17.26 4.47 6.37
C ILE A 46 17.66 3.06 6.81
N ASP A 47 18.88 2.84 7.29
CA ASP A 47 19.34 1.52 7.72
C ASP A 47 18.56 1.02 8.95
N SER A 48 18.17 1.96 9.83
CA SER A 48 17.30 1.66 10.97
C SER A 48 15.90 1.19 10.54
N ILE A 49 15.32 1.82 9.50
CA ILE A 49 14.02 1.42 8.92
C ILE A 49 14.15 0.05 8.25
N ASP A 50 15.19 -0.12 7.45
CA ASP A 50 15.54 -1.33 6.72
C ASP A 50 15.64 -2.54 7.66
N ASN A 51 16.40 -2.41 8.75
CA ASN A 51 16.57 -3.46 9.76
C ASN A 51 15.27 -3.75 10.52
N PHE A 52 14.57 -2.69 10.96
CA PHE A 52 13.30 -2.84 11.66
C PHE A 52 12.25 -3.55 10.81
N ASN A 53 12.09 -3.12 9.56
CA ASN A 53 11.15 -3.72 8.63
C ASN A 53 11.49 -5.17 8.36
N THR A 54 12.73 -5.46 7.97
CA THR A 54 13.15 -6.80 7.53
C THR A 54 13.08 -7.85 8.62
N PHE A 55 13.50 -7.52 9.85
CA PHE A 55 13.64 -8.52 10.91
C PHE A 55 12.44 -8.57 11.87
N LYS A 56 11.72 -7.45 12.08
CA LYS A 56 10.58 -7.42 13.02
C LYS A 56 9.23 -7.46 12.33
N ILE A 57 9.02 -6.59 11.34
CA ILE A 57 7.70 -6.35 10.75
C ILE A 57 7.38 -7.33 9.61
N PHE A 58 8.27 -7.45 8.63
CA PHE A 58 8.02 -8.18 7.38
C PHE A 58 7.57 -9.65 7.59
N PRO A 59 8.20 -10.45 8.47
CA PRO A 59 7.75 -11.82 8.71
C PRO A 59 6.35 -11.90 9.32
N LYS A 60 6.00 -10.97 10.22
CA LYS A 60 4.71 -10.93 10.91
C LYS A 60 3.60 -10.45 9.99
N ILE A 61 3.84 -9.36 9.24
CA ILE A 61 2.84 -8.80 8.32
C ILE A 61 2.54 -9.77 7.17
N LYS A 62 3.55 -10.47 6.65
CA LYS A 62 3.35 -11.50 5.62
C LYS A 62 2.45 -12.62 6.14
N LYS A 63 2.75 -13.15 7.33
CA LYS A 63 1.92 -14.18 7.97
C LYS A 63 0.49 -13.68 8.25
N LEU A 64 0.32 -12.40 8.58
CA LEU A 64 -1.00 -11.81 8.80
C LEU A 64 -1.81 -11.75 7.49
N GLN A 65 -1.19 -11.36 6.38
CA GLN A 65 -1.82 -11.27 5.06
C GLN A 65 -2.28 -12.63 4.50
N GLU A 66 -1.68 -13.72 4.98
CA GLU A 66 -2.06 -15.09 4.63
C GLU A 66 -3.30 -15.59 5.41
N ARG A 67 -3.70 -14.91 6.50
CA ARG A 67 -4.87 -15.28 7.30
C ARG A 67 -6.17 -14.99 6.55
N ASP A 68 -7.20 -15.77 6.83
CA ASP A 68 -8.49 -15.67 6.15
C ASP A 68 -9.14 -14.28 6.27
N TYR A 69 -8.95 -13.57 7.39
CA TYR A 69 -9.47 -12.22 7.55
C TYR A 69 -8.86 -11.22 6.53
N PHE A 70 -7.57 -11.37 6.20
CA PHE A 70 -6.82 -10.38 5.42
C PHE A 70 -6.59 -10.78 3.95
N ARG A 71 -6.72 -12.07 3.61
CA ARG A 71 -6.50 -12.55 2.24
C ARG A 71 -7.63 -12.17 1.27
N TYR A 72 -8.86 -11.99 1.76
CA TYR A 72 -10.02 -11.73 0.91
C TYR A 72 -10.35 -10.24 0.91
N TYR A 73 -10.38 -9.65 -0.27
CA TYR A 73 -10.73 -8.25 -0.46
C TYR A 73 -11.95 -8.11 -1.36
N LYS A 74 -12.93 -7.32 -0.92
CA LYS A 74 -14.16 -7.06 -1.68
C LYS A 74 -13.93 -5.87 -2.59
N VAL A 75 -14.15 -6.03 -3.88
CA VAL A 75 -13.91 -4.98 -4.87
C VAL A 75 -14.87 -5.10 -6.05
N ASN A 76 -15.18 -3.97 -6.69
CA ASN A 76 -15.90 -3.94 -7.96
C ASN A 76 -14.91 -3.58 -9.10
N LEU A 77 -14.51 -4.58 -9.88
CA LEU A 77 -13.61 -4.41 -11.02
C LEU A 77 -14.36 -4.13 -12.33
N LYS A 78 -15.70 -4.11 -12.33
CA LYS A 78 -16.53 -3.98 -13.54
C LYS A 78 -17.11 -2.58 -13.75
N ARG A 79 -16.81 -1.64 -12.84
CA ARG A 79 -17.35 -0.29 -12.96
C ARG A 79 -16.71 0.41 -14.17
N PRO A 80 -17.49 1.07 -15.03
CA PRO A 80 -16.90 1.80 -16.16
C PRO A 80 -16.16 3.04 -15.68
N CYS A 81 -15.09 3.41 -16.39
CA CYS A 81 -14.41 4.68 -16.19
C CYS A 81 -15.39 5.88 -16.36
N PRO A 82 -15.49 6.79 -15.36
CA PRO A 82 -16.38 7.95 -15.45
C PRO A 82 -15.80 9.11 -16.26
N PHE A 83 -14.53 9.05 -16.67
CA PHE A 83 -13.80 10.19 -17.24
C PHE A 83 -13.48 10.05 -18.74
N TRP A 84 -13.21 8.85 -19.22
CA TRP A 84 -12.90 8.58 -20.63
C TRP A 84 -13.27 7.14 -21.02
N ALA A 85 -13.40 6.90 -22.33
CA ALA A 85 -13.56 5.53 -22.84
C ALA A 85 -12.25 4.75 -22.64
N GLU A 86 -12.35 3.53 -22.12
CA GLU A 86 -11.18 2.68 -21.84
C GLU A 86 -10.50 2.24 -23.15
N ASP A 87 -9.20 2.50 -23.24
CA ASP A 87 -8.36 2.23 -24.41
C ASP A 87 -7.16 1.31 -24.10
N GLY A 88 -6.83 1.09 -22.83
CA GLY A 88 -5.70 0.27 -22.40
C GLY A 88 -6.14 -1.09 -21.88
N HIS A 89 -5.54 -2.16 -22.41
CA HIS A 89 -5.69 -3.52 -21.87
C HIS A 89 -4.34 -4.00 -21.32
N CYS A 90 -4.31 -4.91 -20.34
CA CYS A 90 -3.04 -5.52 -19.97
C CYS A 90 -2.51 -6.37 -21.13
N SER A 91 -1.18 -6.43 -21.25
CA SER A 91 -0.54 -7.12 -22.39
C SER A 91 -0.33 -8.63 -22.18
N ILE A 92 -0.66 -9.17 -21.00
CA ILE A 92 -0.32 -10.55 -20.59
C ILE A 92 -1.57 -11.28 -20.11
N LYS A 93 -1.71 -12.57 -20.42
CA LYS A 93 -2.86 -13.42 -20.01
C LYS A 93 -3.07 -13.48 -18.49
N ASP A 94 -1.97 -13.42 -17.73
CA ASP A 94 -1.93 -13.50 -16.26
C ASP A 94 -2.43 -12.24 -15.54
N CYS A 95 -3.05 -11.30 -16.26
CA CYS A 95 -3.51 -10.04 -15.71
C CYS A 95 -4.95 -10.04 -15.21
N HIS A 96 -5.74 -11.03 -15.65
CA HIS A 96 -7.15 -11.14 -15.29
C HIS A 96 -7.29 -11.55 -13.84
N VAL A 97 -8.30 -11.01 -13.16
CA VAL A 97 -8.64 -11.33 -11.77
C VAL A 97 -9.89 -12.18 -11.76
N GLU A 98 -9.74 -13.44 -11.39
CA GLU A 98 -10.89 -14.34 -11.23
C GLU A 98 -11.56 -14.11 -9.87
N PRO A 99 -12.90 -13.96 -9.84
CA PRO A 99 -13.66 -13.88 -8.59
C PRO A 99 -13.49 -15.15 -7.77
N CYS A 100 -13.40 -15.02 -6.45
CA CYS A 100 -13.33 -16.18 -5.57
C CYS A 100 -14.69 -16.90 -5.55
N PRO A 101 -14.75 -18.24 -5.79
CA PRO A 101 -16.00 -18.97 -5.73
C PRO A 101 -16.56 -18.91 -4.31
N GLU A 102 -17.88 -18.73 -4.19
CA GLU A 102 -18.51 -18.55 -2.89
C GLU A 102 -18.14 -19.69 -1.93
N SER A 103 -18.10 -20.95 -2.37
CA SER A 103 -17.75 -22.09 -1.52
C SER A 103 -16.41 -21.96 -0.76
N LYS A 104 -15.42 -21.23 -1.30
CA LYS A 104 -14.09 -21.06 -0.68
C LYS A 104 -14.01 -19.91 0.32
N ILE A 105 -14.99 -19.01 0.34
CA ILE A 105 -14.99 -17.85 1.26
C ILE A 105 -15.52 -18.31 2.63
N PRO A 106 -14.80 -18.01 3.74
CA PRO A 106 -15.23 -18.33 5.10
C PRO A 106 -16.62 -17.76 5.42
N VAL A 107 -17.40 -18.51 6.20
CA VAL A 107 -18.81 -18.18 6.49
C VAL A 107 -18.98 -16.86 7.22
N GLY A 108 -18.06 -16.47 8.09
CA GLY A 108 -18.11 -15.18 8.79
C GLY A 108 -17.80 -13.99 7.88
N ILE A 109 -17.09 -14.21 6.77
CA ILE A 109 -16.84 -13.19 5.75
C ILE A 109 -18.06 -13.04 4.83
N LYS A 110 -18.72 -14.15 4.48
CA LYS A 110 -19.98 -14.15 3.72
C LYS A 110 -21.14 -13.50 4.48
N ALA A 111 -21.29 -13.86 5.76
CA ALA A 111 -22.47 -13.53 6.56
C ALA A 111 -22.62 -12.02 6.83
N GLY A 112 -21.52 -11.26 6.79
CA GLY A 112 -21.55 -9.79 6.89
C GLY A 112 -22.34 -9.11 5.76
N ASN A 113 -22.70 -9.84 4.71
CA ASN A 113 -23.42 -9.32 3.54
C ASN A 113 -24.82 -9.94 3.36
N SER A 114 -25.26 -10.82 4.27
CA SER A 114 -26.62 -11.35 4.21
C SER A 114 -27.62 -10.33 4.77
N ASN A 115 -27.96 -9.34 3.95
CA ASN A 115 -29.29 -8.76 4.00
C ASN A 115 -30.28 -9.92 3.89
N LYS A 116 -30.85 -10.34 5.02
CA LYS A 116 -31.92 -11.35 5.13
C LYS A 116 -33.26 -10.84 4.55
N TYR A 117 -33.19 -9.97 3.55
CA TYR A 117 -34.31 -9.35 2.87
C TYR A 117 -33.99 -9.24 1.37
N SER A 118 -34.10 -10.37 0.68
CA SER A 118 -34.69 -10.44 -0.67
C SER A 118 -34.69 -11.91 -1.10
N LYS A 119 -35.81 -12.36 -1.65
CA LYS A 119 -36.09 -13.70 -2.24
C LYS A 119 -36.84 -14.75 -1.39
N VAL A 120 -37.77 -14.37 -0.52
CA VAL A 120 -38.90 -15.26 -0.13
C VAL A 120 -40.23 -14.50 -0.01
N ALA A 121 -40.52 -13.60 -0.95
CA ALA A 121 -41.82 -12.89 -1.00
C ALA A 121 -42.49 -12.92 -2.39
N ASN A 122 -41.96 -13.70 -3.33
CA ASN A 122 -42.67 -13.99 -4.58
C ASN A 122 -42.68 -15.50 -4.76
N ASN A 123 -43.89 -16.05 -4.63
CA ASN A 123 -44.36 -17.39 -4.99
C ASN A 123 -44.85 -18.21 -3.79
N THR A 124 -46.03 -17.83 -3.31
CA THR A 124 -46.94 -18.74 -2.61
C THR A 124 -47.52 -19.73 -3.61
N LYS A 125 -47.25 -21.03 -3.42
CA LYS A 125 -48.28 -22.09 -3.26
C LYS A 125 -47.63 -23.48 -3.24
N GLU A 126 -47.95 -24.21 -2.17
CA GLU A 126 -48.06 -25.69 -2.07
C GLU A 126 -46.74 -26.48 -2.25
N LEU A 127 -46.34 -27.44 -1.40
CA LEU A 127 -47.06 -28.46 -0.66
C LEU A 127 -46.21 -28.94 0.54
N GLU A 128 -46.90 -29.47 1.54
CA GLU A 128 -46.38 -30.21 2.70
C GLU A 128 -45.47 -31.38 2.29
N ASP A 129 -44.28 -31.46 2.88
CA ASP A 129 -43.78 -32.65 3.58
C ASP A 129 -42.35 -32.43 4.12
N CYS A 130 -42.09 -33.03 5.28
CA CYS A 130 -40.84 -33.09 6.07
C CYS A 130 -40.78 -32.22 7.34
N GLU A 131 -41.83 -32.29 8.17
CA GLU A 131 -41.65 -32.33 9.63
C GLU A 131 -40.99 -33.66 10.03
N GLN A 132 -39.66 -33.77 9.94
CA GLN A 132 -38.86 -34.72 10.74
C GLN A 132 -37.34 -34.50 10.56
N ALA A 133 -36.86 -33.31 10.92
CA ALA A 133 -35.45 -33.08 11.22
C ALA A 133 -35.24 -32.05 12.35
N SER A 134 -36.25 -31.88 13.21
CA SER A 134 -36.14 -31.07 14.43
C SER A 134 -35.45 -31.87 15.54
N LYS A 135 -34.12 -31.89 15.53
CA LYS A 135 -33.21 -32.03 16.69
C LYS A 135 -31.82 -32.39 16.19
N LEU A 136 -31.04 -31.38 15.77
CA LEU A 136 -29.56 -31.30 15.80
C LEU A 136 -29.14 -30.02 15.05
N GLY A 137 -29.46 -28.86 15.63
CA GLY A 137 -29.16 -27.56 15.02
C GLY A 137 -29.70 -26.35 15.79
N ALA A 138 -29.92 -26.48 17.10
CA ALA A 138 -30.35 -25.37 17.93
C ALA A 138 -29.14 -24.56 18.41
N ILE A 139 -28.68 -23.60 17.61
CA ILE A 139 -27.93 -22.45 18.15
C ILE A 139 -28.97 -21.53 18.77
N ASN A 140 -28.81 -21.26 20.07
CA ASN A 140 -29.73 -20.48 20.89
C ASN A 140 -29.84 -19.04 20.34
N SER A 141 -30.89 -18.75 19.57
CA SER A 141 -31.12 -17.44 18.94
C SER A 141 -31.92 -16.51 19.85
N THR A 142 -31.41 -16.26 21.05
CA THR A 142 -31.97 -15.25 21.97
C THR A 142 -31.21 -13.93 21.80
N LEU A 143 -31.22 -13.37 20.60
CA LEU A 143 -30.88 -11.96 20.39
C LEU A 143 -32.10 -11.13 20.83
N SER A 144 -31.95 -10.38 21.92
CA SER A 144 -33.00 -9.49 22.42
C SER A 144 -33.36 -8.43 21.36
N ASN A 145 -34.59 -7.91 21.40
CA ASN A 145 -35.00 -6.85 20.46
C ASN A 145 -34.11 -5.60 20.55
N GLN A 146 -33.48 -5.34 21.69
CA GLN A 146 -32.47 -4.29 21.88
C GLN A 146 -31.20 -4.51 21.04
N SER A 147 -30.76 -5.76 20.84
CA SER A 147 -29.58 -6.05 20.01
C SER A 147 -29.87 -5.80 18.53
N LYS A 148 -31.09 -6.04 18.05
CA LYS A 148 -31.50 -5.77 16.66
C LYS A 148 -31.60 -4.29 16.36
N GLU A 149 -32.10 -3.50 17.31
CA GLU A 149 -32.09 -2.03 17.23
C GLU A 149 -30.66 -1.48 17.25
N ALA A 150 -29.76 -2.07 18.06
CA ALA A 150 -28.35 -1.69 18.08
C ALA A 150 -27.66 -1.90 16.72
N PHE A 151 -27.92 -2.99 15.99
CA PHE A 151 -27.36 -3.19 14.64
C PHE A 151 -27.90 -2.20 13.60
N ILE A 152 -29.17 -1.79 13.70
CA ILE A 152 -29.77 -0.77 12.83
C ILE A 152 -29.20 0.62 13.15
N ASP A 153 -29.01 0.92 14.44
CA ASP A 153 -28.36 2.15 14.89
C ASP A 153 -26.87 2.18 14.51
N TRP A 154 -26.17 1.04 14.52
CA TRP A 154 -24.79 0.94 14.02
C TRP A 154 -24.72 1.17 12.52
N ALA A 155 -25.62 0.60 11.72
CA ALA A 155 -25.67 0.84 10.29
C ALA A 155 -25.97 2.32 9.95
N ARG A 156 -26.92 2.94 10.66
CA ARG A 156 -27.24 4.38 10.51
C ARG A 156 -26.11 5.30 11.00
N TYR A 157 -25.39 4.88 12.05
CA TYR A 157 -24.23 5.60 12.57
C TYR A 157 -23.02 5.49 11.63
N ASP A 158 -22.73 4.30 11.11
CA ASP A 158 -21.67 4.05 10.12
C ASP A 158 -21.95 4.79 8.81
N ASP A 159 -23.22 4.87 8.38
CA ASP A 159 -23.69 5.70 7.25
C ASP A 159 -23.53 7.21 7.47
N SER A 160 -23.41 7.65 8.72
CA SER A 160 -23.23 9.05 9.09
C SER A 160 -21.76 9.47 9.24
N GLN A 161 -20.81 8.56 9.01
CA GLN A 161 -19.36 8.83 9.12
C GLN A 161 -18.76 9.35 7.81
N ASP A 162 -17.76 10.24 7.93
CA ASP A 162 -17.04 10.81 6.77
C ASP A 162 -16.04 9.78 6.18
N HIS A 163 -16.41 9.12 5.09
CA HIS A 163 -15.56 8.14 4.41
C HIS A 163 -14.51 8.79 3.49
N PHE A 164 -13.25 8.30 3.52
CA PHE A 164 -12.13 8.77 2.68
C PHE A 164 -12.10 8.20 1.27
N CYS A 165 -12.77 7.08 1.05
CA CYS A 165 -12.89 6.43 -0.25
C CYS A 165 -14.36 6.09 -0.53
N GLU A 166 -14.72 5.87 -1.80
CA GLU A 166 -16.09 5.44 -2.13
C GLU A 166 -16.40 4.07 -1.54
N LEU A 167 -17.43 4.00 -0.70
CA LEU A 167 -18.01 2.75 -0.19
C LEU A 167 -18.89 2.03 -1.21
N ASP A 168 -19.18 2.66 -2.34
CA ASP A 168 -20.09 2.11 -3.36
C ASP A 168 -19.63 0.72 -3.85
N ASP A 169 -18.34 0.41 -3.73
CA ASP A 169 -17.79 -0.90 -4.07
C ASP A 169 -18.20 -2.00 -3.07
N GLU A 170 -18.59 -1.72 -1.82
CA GLU A 170 -19.13 -2.77 -0.93
C GLU A 170 -20.63 -3.01 -1.15
N ARG A 171 -21.38 -1.94 -1.45
CA ARG A 171 -22.84 -2.01 -1.60
C ARG A 171 -23.26 -2.33 -3.04
N SER A 172 -22.35 -2.21 -3.99
CA SER A 172 -22.58 -2.56 -5.38
C SER A 172 -22.94 -4.05 -5.49
N PRO A 173 -24.05 -4.41 -6.17
CA PRO A 173 -24.37 -5.80 -6.45
C PRO A 173 -23.32 -6.48 -7.35
N ALA A 174 -22.46 -5.70 -8.01
CA ALA A 174 -21.35 -6.21 -8.83
C ALA A 174 -20.04 -6.42 -8.03
N ALA A 175 -20.03 -6.09 -6.73
CA ALA A 175 -18.89 -6.28 -5.85
C ALA A 175 -18.63 -7.76 -5.59
N GLN A 176 -17.37 -8.18 -5.70
CA GLN A 176 -16.98 -9.56 -5.54
C GLN A 176 -15.77 -9.68 -4.61
N TYR A 177 -15.72 -10.77 -3.85
CA TYR A 177 -14.53 -11.10 -3.07
C TYR A 177 -13.46 -11.69 -3.99
N VAL A 178 -12.25 -11.15 -3.86
CA VAL A 178 -11.06 -11.60 -4.57
C VAL A 178 -10.07 -12.14 -3.54
N ASP A 179 -9.47 -13.29 -3.84
CA ASP A 179 -8.36 -13.84 -3.06
C ASP A 179 -7.05 -13.18 -3.50
N LEU A 180 -6.45 -12.39 -2.61
CA LEU A 180 -5.22 -11.65 -2.86
C LEU A 180 -4.01 -12.56 -3.04
N LEU A 181 -4.02 -13.77 -2.46
CA LEU A 181 -2.91 -14.72 -2.58
C LEU A 181 -2.80 -15.29 -3.99
N LEU A 182 -3.94 -15.44 -4.68
CA LEU A 182 -3.99 -15.86 -6.08
C LEU A 182 -3.74 -14.71 -7.05
N ASN A 183 -3.83 -13.47 -6.57
CA ASN A 183 -3.71 -12.26 -7.38
C ASN A 183 -2.58 -11.34 -6.87
N PRO A 184 -1.32 -11.82 -6.79
CA PRO A 184 -0.22 -11.01 -6.29
C PRO A 184 0.07 -9.81 -7.20
N GLU A 185 0.49 -8.70 -6.59
CA GLU A 185 1.02 -7.54 -7.31
C GLU A 185 2.37 -7.88 -7.94
N ARG A 186 2.43 -7.81 -9.27
CA ARG A 186 3.61 -8.15 -10.08
C ARG A 186 3.52 -7.49 -11.46
N TYR A 187 4.51 -7.72 -12.31
CA TYR A 187 4.48 -7.20 -13.69
C TYR A 187 3.27 -7.74 -14.48
N THR A 188 2.51 -6.82 -15.10
CA THR A 188 1.31 -7.13 -15.91
C THR A 188 1.44 -6.71 -17.38
N GLY A 189 2.53 -6.04 -17.73
CA GLY A 189 2.70 -5.41 -19.05
C GLY A 189 1.83 -4.17 -19.29
N TYR A 190 1.11 -3.67 -18.28
CA TYR A 190 0.37 -2.41 -18.40
C TYR A 190 1.33 -1.22 -18.51
N LYS A 191 1.27 -0.48 -19.63
CA LYS A 191 2.23 0.59 -19.99
C LYS A 191 1.63 1.55 -21.02
N GLY A 192 2.41 2.57 -21.40
CA GLY A 192 2.08 3.49 -22.49
C GLY A 192 1.11 4.60 -22.07
N SER A 193 0.45 5.20 -23.07
CA SER A 193 -0.40 6.39 -22.91
C SER A 193 -1.52 6.21 -21.90
N SER A 194 -2.13 5.02 -21.84
CA SER A 194 -3.21 4.72 -20.89
C SER A 194 -2.73 4.77 -19.44
N ALA A 195 -1.59 4.11 -19.13
CA ALA A 195 -0.97 4.14 -17.82
C ALA A 195 -0.49 5.55 -17.43
N TRP A 196 0.09 6.29 -18.39
CA TRP A 196 0.54 7.67 -18.16
C TRP A 196 -0.63 8.63 -17.89
N ARG A 197 -1.75 8.47 -18.60
CA ARG A 197 -2.98 9.27 -18.38
C ARG A 197 -3.51 9.10 -16.95
N VAL A 198 -3.58 7.85 -16.48
CA VAL A 198 -4.01 7.54 -15.10
C VAL A 198 -3.10 8.23 -14.09
N TRP A 199 -1.79 8.02 -14.16
CA TRP A 199 -0.86 8.63 -13.21
C TRP A 199 -0.88 10.16 -13.26
N ASN A 200 -0.92 10.76 -14.46
CA ASN A 200 -1.02 12.21 -14.61
C ASN A 200 -2.28 12.74 -13.91
N SER A 201 -3.43 12.08 -14.12
CA SER A 201 -4.69 12.46 -13.47
C SER A 201 -4.58 12.37 -11.94
N ILE A 202 -3.97 11.30 -11.40
CA ILE A 202 -3.75 11.14 -9.95
C ILE A 202 -2.86 12.26 -9.39
N TYR A 203 -1.77 12.61 -10.08
CA TYR A 203 -0.91 13.70 -9.63
C TYR A 203 -1.55 15.08 -9.80
N GLU A 204 -2.47 15.25 -10.75
CA GLU A 204 -3.24 16.46 -10.97
C GLU A 204 -4.31 16.69 -9.90
N GLU A 205 -4.73 15.65 -9.17
CA GLU A 205 -5.54 15.80 -7.96
C GLU A 205 -4.82 16.58 -6.85
N ASN A 206 -3.51 16.84 -6.93
CA ASN A 206 -2.76 17.67 -5.98
C ASN A 206 -3.09 19.18 -6.09
N CYS A 207 -4.37 19.54 -6.05
CA CYS A 207 -4.91 20.88 -6.27
C CYS A 207 -5.65 21.42 -5.02
N PHE A 208 -4.91 21.62 -3.92
CA PHE A 208 -5.41 22.33 -2.74
C PHE A 208 -5.62 23.83 -3.06
N LYS A 209 -6.71 24.45 -2.59
CA LYS A 209 -7.07 25.86 -2.91
C LYS A 209 -6.02 26.87 -2.38
N PRO A 210 -5.85 28.07 -3.00
CA PRO A 210 -6.48 28.58 -4.21
C PRO A 210 -5.51 28.65 -5.41
N ARG A 211 -5.98 28.14 -6.56
CA ARG A 211 -5.74 28.43 -8.01
C ARG A 211 -4.61 29.37 -8.54
N SER A 212 -3.64 29.86 -7.77
CA SER A 212 -2.66 30.86 -8.25
C SER A 212 -1.34 30.29 -8.77
N VAL A 213 -1.10 28.98 -8.65
CA VAL A 213 0.21 28.40 -9.00
C VAL A 213 0.08 27.58 -10.28
N TYR A 214 0.54 28.16 -11.39
CA TYR A 214 0.65 27.47 -12.68
C TYR A 214 1.74 26.40 -12.58
N ARG A 215 1.38 25.14 -12.81
CA ARG A 215 2.30 24.00 -12.77
C ARG A 215 3.20 24.01 -14.02
N PRO A 216 4.52 23.79 -13.90
CA PRO A 216 5.31 23.35 -15.04
C PRO A 216 4.77 21.98 -15.49
N LEU A 217 4.34 21.88 -16.75
CA LEU A 217 3.72 20.67 -17.30
C LEU A 217 4.66 19.45 -17.16
N ASN A 218 4.17 18.42 -16.47
CA ASN A 218 4.58 17.01 -16.54
C ASN A 218 6.04 16.63 -16.14
N PRO A 219 6.27 15.99 -14.96
CA PRO A 219 7.58 15.42 -14.57
C PRO A 219 8.05 14.24 -15.44
N LEU A 220 7.18 13.72 -16.31
CA LEU A 220 7.44 12.57 -17.17
C LEU A 220 7.59 12.96 -18.66
N ALA A 221 7.46 14.23 -19.01
CA ALA A 221 7.78 14.71 -20.35
C ALA A 221 9.29 15.00 -20.43
N PRO A 222 10.01 14.58 -21.49
CA PRO A 222 11.34 15.09 -21.73
C PRO A 222 11.21 16.60 -21.99
N SER A 223 11.66 17.42 -21.04
CA SER A 223 11.74 18.86 -21.24
C SER A 223 12.53 19.13 -22.52
N ARG A 224 11.94 19.90 -23.43
CA ARG A 224 12.70 20.59 -24.49
C ARG A 224 13.52 21.68 -23.79
N GLY A 225 14.63 21.31 -23.16
CA GLY A 225 15.53 22.24 -22.47
C GLY A 225 16.48 21.55 -21.48
N GLU A 226 17.63 22.19 -21.26
CA GLU A 226 18.68 21.84 -20.27
C GLU A 226 18.23 22.13 -18.83
N ASP A 227 17.03 21.71 -18.45
CA ASP A 227 16.56 21.84 -17.07
C ASP A 227 16.82 20.51 -16.35
N ASP A 228 17.64 20.56 -15.30
CA ASP A 228 18.12 19.42 -14.50
C ASP A 228 17.06 18.84 -13.55
N GLY A 229 15.83 19.35 -13.63
CA GLY A 229 14.71 18.92 -12.80
C GLY A 229 14.67 19.61 -11.43
N GLU A 230 15.69 20.40 -11.06
CA GLU A 230 15.71 21.17 -9.81
C GLU A 230 14.63 22.25 -9.77
N SER A 231 14.23 22.79 -10.94
CA SER A 231 13.15 23.78 -11.05
C SER A 231 11.81 23.27 -10.51
N PHE A 232 11.49 21.99 -10.74
CA PHE A 232 10.26 21.37 -10.25
C PHE A 232 10.29 21.17 -8.74
N TYR A 233 11.42 20.76 -8.17
CA TYR A 233 11.54 20.53 -6.72
C TYR A 233 11.61 21.86 -5.96
N THR A 234 12.28 22.88 -6.51
CA THR A 234 12.25 24.25 -5.98
C THR A 234 10.82 24.80 -5.98
N TRP A 235 10.06 24.55 -7.05
CA TRP A 235 8.63 24.87 -7.10
C TRP A 235 7.83 24.08 -6.06
N LEU A 236 8.08 22.78 -5.93
CA LEU A 236 7.41 21.89 -4.99
C LEU A 236 7.65 22.36 -3.55
N GLU A 237 8.89 22.73 -3.20
CA GLU A 237 9.27 23.30 -1.91
C GLU A 237 8.58 24.63 -1.61
N GLY A 238 8.31 25.43 -2.65
CA GLY A 238 7.51 26.65 -2.57
C GLY A 238 6.00 26.44 -2.37
N LEU A 239 5.50 25.19 -2.42
CA LEU A 239 4.10 24.88 -2.14
C LEU A 239 3.81 24.72 -0.65
N CYS A 240 2.54 24.90 -0.28
CA CYS A 240 2.03 24.56 1.05
C CYS A 240 2.37 23.10 1.41
N LEU A 241 2.58 22.84 2.70
CA LEU A 241 3.03 21.53 3.23
C LEU A 241 2.14 20.38 2.75
N GLU A 242 0.84 20.60 2.71
CA GLU A 242 -0.21 19.67 2.32
C GLU A 242 -0.02 19.14 0.90
N LYS A 243 0.35 20.03 -0.03
CA LYS A 243 0.64 19.69 -1.43
C LYS A 243 1.90 18.85 -1.57
N ARG A 244 2.93 19.17 -0.78
CA ARG A 244 4.19 18.43 -0.76
C ARG A 244 3.97 17.02 -0.21
N VAL A 245 3.23 16.91 0.88
CA VAL A 245 2.84 15.64 1.48
C VAL A 245 2.09 14.77 0.48
N PHE A 246 1.03 15.30 -0.13
CA PHE A 246 0.25 14.54 -1.10
C PHE A 246 1.13 14.01 -2.24
N TYR A 247 2.01 14.86 -2.80
CA TYR A 247 2.96 14.43 -3.83
C TYR A 247 3.87 13.29 -3.34
N LYS A 248 4.45 13.41 -2.14
CA LYS A 248 5.34 12.38 -1.57
C LYS A 248 4.60 11.07 -1.34
N LEU A 249 3.36 11.11 -0.85
CA LEU A 249 2.53 9.92 -0.65
C LEU A 249 2.25 9.21 -1.99
N ILE A 250 1.78 9.93 -3.00
CA ILE A 250 1.50 9.34 -4.33
C ILE A 250 2.79 8.88 -5.01
N SER A 251 3.88 9.64 -4.90
CA SER A 251 5.19 9.23 -5.42
C SER A 251 5.74 8.00 -4.75
N GLY A 252 5.56 7.84 -3.44
CA GLY A 252 5.96 6.64 -2.70
C GLY A 252 5.15 5.42 -3.13
N LEU A 253 3.84 5.60 -3.34
CA LEU A 253 2.96 4.54 -3.82
C LEU A 253 3.34 4.09 -5.25
N HIS A 254 3.58 5.06 -6.15
CA HIS A 254 4.04 4.78 -7.50
C HIS A 254 5.42 4.09 -7.50
N ALA A 255 6.33 4.50 -6.62
CA ALA A 255 7.62 3.82 -6.44
C ALA A 255 7.45 2.38 -5.94
N SER A 256 6.53 2.13 -4.98
CA SER A 256 6.21 0.80 -4.48
C SER A 256 5.72 -0.13 -5.60
N ILE A 257 4.77 0.31 -6.42
CA ILE A 257 4.24 -0.46 -7.54
C ILE A 257 5.34 -0.78 -8.55
N ASN A 258 6.16 0.23 -8.88
CA ASN A 258 7.30 0.08 -9.78
C ASN A 258 8.36 -0.88 -9.23
N LEU A 259 8.50 -1.00 -7.91
CA LEU A 259 9.45 -1.94 -7.31
C LEU A 259 8.91 -3.37 -7.32
N HIS A 260 7.61 -3.58 -7.06
CA HIS A 260 6.98 -4.90 -7.17
C HIS A 260 7.06 -5.47 -8.59
N LEU A 261 6.80 -4.65 -9.62
CA LEU A 261 6.95 -5.12 -11.00
C LEU A 261 8.40 -5.43 -11.36
N CYS A 262 9.37 -4.71 -10.80
CA CYS A 262 10.79 -5.02 -11.00
C CYS A 262 11.17 -6.33 -10.31
N ALA A 263 10.71 -6.55 -9.08
CA ALA A 263 11.02 -7.72 -8.26
C ALA A 263 10.36 -9.00 -8.80
N ASN A 264 9.13 -8.90 -9.29
CA ASN A 264 8.36 -9.99 -9.86
C ASN A 264 8.05 -9.71 -11.33
N TYR A 265 9.11 -9.71 -12.15
CA TYR A 265 9.03 -9.50 -13.58
C TYR A 265 8.88 -10.84 -14.32
N LEU A 266 8.19 -10.84 -15.47
CA LEU A 266 8.12 -12.01 -16.35
C LEU A 266 9.44 -12.12 -17.14
N LEU A 267 10.31 -13.05 -16.75
CA LEU A 267 11.66 -13.19 -17.31
C LEU A 267 11.67 -14.02 -18.59
N ASP A 268 10.89 -15.10 -18.62
CA ASP A 268 10.79 -15.98 -19.78
C ASP A 268 9.36 -16.52 -19.93
N GLU A 269 8.93 -16.60 -21.19
CA GLU A 269 7.64 -17.09 -21.67
C GLU A 269 7.83 -18.23 -22.70
N THR A 270 8.93 -18.98 -22.59
CA THR A 270 9.16 -20.21 -23.38
C THR A 270 8.11 -21.29 -23.06
N TRP A 271 7.99 -22.29 -23.96
CA TRP A 271 7.02 -23.40 -23.90
C TRP A 271 7.14 -24.19 -22.58
N GLY A 272 6.44 -23.71 -21.54
CA GLY A 272 6.55 -24.16 -20.15
C GLY A 272 5.81 -23.23 -19.18
N LYS A 273 6.07 -23.36 -17.87
CA LYS A 273 5.54 -22.42 -16.87
C LYS A 273 6.31 -21.10 -16.94
N PRO A 274 5.62 -19.94 -16.90
CA PRO A 274 6.28 -18.64 -16.95
C PRO A 274 7.24 -18.49 -15.76
N SER A 275 8.46 -18.03 -16.06
CA SER A 275 9.48 -17.77 -15.03
C SER A 275 9.35 -16.33 -14.53
N TRP A 276 9.14 -16.19 -13.22
CA TRP A 276 9.00 -14.89 -12.55
C TRP A 276 10.19 -14.63 -11.65
N GLY A 277 10.72 -13.41 -11.68
CA GLY A 277 11.83 -13.04 -10.81
C GLY A 277 12.32 -11.61 -11.00
N PRO A 278 13.40 -11.23 -10.29
CA PRO A 278 13.88 -9.87 -10.27
C PRO A 278 14.52 -9.49 -11.62
N ASN A 279 14.15 -8.33 -12.16
CA ASN A 279 14.71 -7.77 -13.39
C ASN A 279 15.58 -6.53 -13.09
N MET A 280 16.90 -6.74 -13.12
CA MET A 280 17.91 -5.73 -12.80
C MET A 280 17.94 -4.59 -13.81
N LYS A 281 17.65 -4.87 -15.09
CA LYS A 281 17.64 -3.85 -16.14
C LYS A 281 16.47 -2.90 -15.93
N GLU A 282 15.28 -3.44 -15.61
CA GLU A 282 14.10 -2.64 -15.34
C GLU A 282 14.22 -1.85 -14.03
N PHE A 283 14.83 -2.45 -12.99
CA PHE A 283 15.14 -1.73 -11.75
C PHE A 283 16.07 -0.54 -11.99
N LYS A 284 17.21 -0.76 -12.68
CA LYS A 284 18.16 0.31 -13.00
C LYS A 284 17.50 1.42 -13.81
N ARG A 285 16.76 1.08 -14.87
CA ARG A 285 16.05 2.05 -15.71
C ARG A 285 15.12 2.98 -14.92
N ARG A 286 14.56 2.52 -13.80
CA ARG A 286 13.56 3.26 -13.00
C ARG A 286 14.13 3.96 -11.78
N PHE A 287 15.22 3.44 -11.21
CA PHE A 287 15.73 3.85 -9.90
C PHE A 287 17.23 4.16 -9.88
N ASP A 288 18.01 3.80 -10.91
CA ASP A 288 19.43 4.13 -10.95
C ASP A 288 19.62 5.65 -11.15
N PRO A 289 20.44 6.31 -10.33
CA PRO A 289 20.61 7.76 -10.40
C PRO A 289 21.24 8.25 -11.70
N VAL A 290 22.06 7.44 -12.36
CA VAL A 290 22.68 7.81 -13.64
C VAL A 290 21.62 7.75 -14.74
N GLU A 291 20.86 6.66 -14.81
CA GLU A 291 19.80 6.47 -15.81
C GLU A 291 18.64 7.46 -15.63
N THR A 292 18.37 7.87 -14.38
CA THR A 292 17.22 8.71 -14.03
C THR A 292 17.58 10.16 -13.71
N LYS A 293 18.85 10.56 -13.88
CA LYS A 293 19.35 11.89 -13.51
C LYS A 293 19.00 12.28 -12.06
N GLY A 294 19.16 11.34 -11.13
CA GLY A 294 18.91 11.55 -9.69
C GLY A 294 17.45 11.38 -9.23
N GLU A 295 16.49 11.21 -10.13
CA GLU A 295 15.07 11.06 -9.76
C GLU A 295 14.75 9.72 -9.09
N GLY A 296 15.48 8.65 -9.44
CA GLY A 296 15.32 7.33 -8.87
C GLY A 296 15.45 7.31 -7.34
N PRO A 297 16.58 7.76 -6.77
CA PRO A 297 16.75 7.91 -5.34
C PRO A 297 15.70 8.79 -4.65
N ARG A 298 15.27 9.90 -5.29
CA ARG A 298 14.20 10.77 -4.76
C ARG A 298 12.88 10.02 -4.61
N ARG A 299 12.50 9.21 -5.61
CA ARG A 299 11.30 8.35 -5.55
C ARG A 299 11.42 7.28 -4.46
N LEU A 300 12.60 6.72 -4.24
CA LEU A 300 12.85 5.77 -3.15
C LEU A 300 12.75 6.45 -1.78
N LYS A 301 13.26 7.67 -1.60
CA LYS A 301 13.02 8.46 -0.38
C LYS A 301 11.52 8.67 -0.12
N ASN A 302 10.74 8.95 -1.17
CA ASN A 302 9.28 9.07 -1.04
C ASN A 302 8.59 7.75 -0.66
N LEU A 303 9.13 6.59 -1.09
CA LEU A 303 8.67 5.28 -0.63
C LEU A 303 8.87 5.11 0.89
N TYR A 304 10.06 5.45 1.41
CA TYR A 304 10.32 5.42 2.85
C TYR A 304 9.43 6.41 3.62
N PHE A 305 9.21 7.60 3.08
CA PHE A 305 8.27 8.57 3.65
C PHE A 305 6.86 7.99 3.78
N LEU A 306 6.33 7.40 2.71
CA LEU A 306 5.01 6.75 2.72
C LEU A 306 4.96 5.58 3.74
N TYR A 307 6.00 4.74 3.80
CA TYR A 307 6.11 3.66 4.78
C TYR A 307 6.01 4.19 6.21
N LEU A 308 6.73 5.27 6.54
CA LEU A 308 6.68 5.88 7.88
C LEU A 308 5.30 6.45 8.20
N ILE A 309 4.62 7.07 7.24
CA ILE A 309 3.26 7.59 7.44
C ILE A 309 2.28 6.45 7.79
N GLU A 310 2.31 5.35 7.04
CA GLU A 310 1.45 4.20 7.34
C GLU A 310 1.87 3.49 8.64
N LEU A 311 3.18 3.34 8.91
CA LEU A 311 3.69 2.80 10.16
C LEU A 311 3.20 3.63 11.36
N ARG A 312 3.18 4.97 11.22
CA ARG A 312 2.65 5.87 12.25
C ARG A 312 1.17 5.63 12.46
N ALA A 313 0.39 5.52 11.39
CA ALA A 313 -1.04 5.22 11.48
C ALA A 313 -1.28 3.90 12.23
N LEU A 314 -0.52 2.83 11.92
CA LEU A 314 -0.61 1.56 12.62
C LEU A 314 -0.30 1.69 14.12
N SER A 315 0.71 2.48 14.49
CA SER A 315 1.04 2.73 15.89
C SER A 315 -0.08 3.47 16.65
N LYS A 316 -0.77 4.40 15.97
CA LYS A 316 -1.83 5.24 16.55
C LYS A 316 -3.17 4.53 16.65
N VAL A 317 -3.47 3.62 15.72
CA VAL A 317 -4.73 2.86 15.73
C VAL A 317 -4.69 1.66 16.68
N ALA A 318 -3.53 1.29 17.21
CA ALA A 318 -3.41 0.14 18.12
C ALA A 318 -4.44 0.11 19.27
N PRO A 319 -4.74 1.21 20.00
CA PRO A 319 -5.75 1.20 21.06
C PRO A 319 -7.16 0.82 20.56
N TYR A 320 -7.47 1.10 19.29
CA TYR A 320 -8.76 0.71 18.69
C TYR A 320 -8.92 -0.81 18.67
N PHE A 321 -7.86 -1.55 18.30
CA PHE A 321 -7.86 -3.01 18.17
C PHE A 321 -7.62 -3.76 19.49
N GLU A 322 -7.04 -3.09 20.49
CA GLU A 322 -6.88 -3.63 21.86
C GLU A 322 -8.25 -3.85 22.54
N ARG A 323 -9.30 -3.13 22.09
CA ARG A 323 -10.65 -3.28 22.62
C ARG A 323 -11.23 -4.67 22.33
N SER A 324 -11.95 -5.22 23.30
CA SER A 324 -12.61 -6.53 23.19
C SER A 324 -13.70 -6.56 22.11
N VAL A 325 -14.38 -5.42 21.88
CA VAL A 325 -15.46 -5.28 20.89
C VAL A 325 -15.00 -5.40 19.43
N VAL A 326 -13.72 -5.12 19.15
CA VAL A 326 -13.18 -5.23 17.79
C VAL A 326 -12.73 -6.66 17.56
N ASP A 327 -13.58 -7.44 16.89
CA ASP A 327 -13.30 -8.83 16.55
C ASP A 327 -12.90 -9.00 15.08
N LEU A 328 -11.98 -9.94 14.83
CA LEU A 328 -11.51 -10.30 13.50
C LEU A 328 -12.26 -11.53 12.99
N TYR A 329 -13.59 -11.50 13.10
CA TYR A 329 -14.44 -12.67 12.87
C TYR A 329 -14.33 -13.23 11.43
N THR A 330 -14.03 -14.52 11.28
CA THR A 330 -14.07 -15.24 9.99
C THR A 330 -15.03 -16.44 10.04
N GLY A 331 -15.51 -16.78 11.23
CA GLY A 331 -16.29 -17.99 11.50
C GLY A 331 -15.48 -19.08 12.19
N ASN A 332 -14.16 -18.92 12.30
CA ASN A 332 -13.26 -19.82 13.04
C ASN A 332 -12.69 -19.10 14.27
N VAL A 333 -13.29 -19.34 15.44
CA VAL A 333 -12.96 -18.62 16.69
C VAL A 333 -11.48 -18.74 17.08
N GLN A 334 -10.87 -19.90 16.85
CA GLN A 334 -9.45 -20.10 17.19
C GLN A 334 -8.54 -19.28 16.26
N GLU A 335 -8.82 -19.30 14.96
CA GLU A 335 -8.05 -18.53 13.99
C GLU A 335 -8.25 -17.03 14.16
N ASP A 336 -9.46 -16.59 14.52
CA ASP A 336 -9.79 -15.19 14.78
C ASP A 336 -8.98 -14.66 15.98
N ALA A 337 -8.91 -15.44 17.06
CA ALA A 337 -8.11 -15.12 18.24
C ALA A 337 -6.59 -15.09 17.96
N ASP A 338 -6.09 -16.07 17.21
CA ASP A 338 -4.68 -16.12 16.79
C ASP A 338 -4.32 -14.94 15.88
N THR A 339 -5.23 -14.57 14.98
CA THR A 339 -5.07 -13.45 14.05
C THR A 339 -5.07 -12.13 14.81
N LYS A 340 -5.97 -11.95 15.78
CA LYS A 340 -6.01 -10.77 16.65
C LYS A 340 -4.73 -10.64 17.47
N THR A 341 -4.23 -11.75 18.04
CA THR A 341 -2.97 -11.77 18.77
C THR A 341 -1.78 -11.38 17.89
N LEU A 342 -1.70 -11.91 16.68
CA LEU A 342 -0.65 -11.55 15.71
C LEU A 342 -0.71 -10.07 15.33
N LEU A 343 -1.92 -9.54 15.10
CA LEU A 343 -2.14 -8.13 14.79
C LEU A 343 -1.66 -7.21 15.93
N LEU A 344 -2.04 -7.53 17.17
CA LEU A 344 -1.61 -6.76 18.35
C LEU A 344 -0.09 -6.79 18.54
N ASN A 345 0.56 -7.94 18.28
CA ASN A 345 2.02 -8.05 18.31
C ASN A 345 2.69 -7.14 17.27
N ILE A 346 2.13 -7.03 16.06
CA ILE A 346 2.63 -6.09 15.03
C ILE A 346 2.50 -4.65 15.55
N PHE A 347 1.35 -4.30 16.14
CA PHE A 347 1.15 -2.96 16.69
C PHE A 347 2.10 -2.62 17.83
N GLN A 348 2.39 -3.56 18.72
CA GLN A 348 3.39 -3.38 19.78
C GLN A 348 4.77 -3.08 19.19
N ASP A 349 5.19 -3.81 18.14
CA ASP A 349 6.45 -3.51 17.45
C ASP A 349 6.41 -2.12 16.81
N THR A 350 5.32 -1.73 16.15
CA THR A 350 5.20 -0.39 15.54
C THR A 350 5.30 0.73 16.58
N LYS A 351 4.74 0.55 17.79
CA LYS A 351 4.89 1.50 18.90
C LYS A 351 6.33 1.60 19.42
N SER A 352 7.10 0.51 19.32
CA SER A 352 8.49 0.46 19.77
C SER A 352 9.48 1.19 18.85
N PHE A 353 9.07 1.47 17.61
CA PHE A 353 9.93 2.16 16.65
C PHE A 353 10.05 3.65 17.02
N PRO A 354 11.27 4.18 17.25
CA PRO A 354 11.48 5.57 17.64
C PRO A 354 11.22 6.50 16.45
N MET A 355 9.97 6.89 16.26
CA MET A 355 9.59 7.87 15.24
C MET A 355 9.74 9.29 15.77
N HIS A 356 10.63 10.07 15.14
CA HIS A 356 10.72 11.51 15.31
C HIS A 356 9.99 12.19 14.16
N PHE A 357 8.67 12.31 14.28
CA PHE A 357 7.82 13.02 13.31
C PHE A 357 7.29 14.31 13.94
N ASP A 358 7.45 15.46 13.29
CA ASP A 358 6.87 16.72 13.77
C ASP A 358 5.37 16.78 13.42
N GLU A 359 4.56 16.08 14.22
CA GLU A 359 3.10 15.95 14.07
C GLU A 359 2.38 17.30 14.13
N LYS A 360 2.96 18.29 14.82
CA LYS A 360 2.35 19.61 15.00
C LYS A 360 2.35 20.42 13.72
N SER A 361 3.35 20.23 12.87
CA SER A 361 3.44 20.88 11.57
C SER A 361 2.40 20.38 10.56
N MET A 362 2.03 19.09 10.62
CA MET A 362 1.34 18.40 9.52
C MET A 362 -0.10 17.96 9.82
N PHE A 363 -0.40 17.54 11.06
CA PHE A 363 -1.72 16.99 11.43
C PHE A 363 -2.35 17.68 12.64
N ALA A 364 -1.57 18.43 13.43
CA ALA A 364 -2.03 19.08 14.66
C ALA A 364 -2.15 20.61 14.58
N GLY A 365 -2.42 21.16 13.39
CA GLY A 365 -2.75 22.59 13.21
C GLY A 365 -4.05 23.04 13.91
N ASP A 366 -4.38 24.33 13.79
CA ASP A 366 -5.61 24.92 14.34
C ASP A 366 -6.85 24.06 14.02
N LYS A 367 -7.76 23.86 14.99
CA LYS A 367 -8.91 22.94 14.88
C LYS A 367 -9.74 23.12 13.59
N LYS A 368 -9.82 24.35 13.06
CA LYS A 368 -10.49 24.65 11.79
C LYS A 368 -9.64 24.26 10.57
N GLY A 369 -8.34 24.53 10.59
CA GLY A 369 -7.41 24.16 9.51
C GLY A 369 -7.25 22.64 9.38
N ALA A 370 -7.04 21.93 10.49
CA ALA A 370 -6.92 20.47 10.48
C ALA A 370 -8.21 19.77 9.99
N LYS A 371 -9.39 20.30 10.34
CA LYS A 371 -10.67 19.77 9.85
C LYS A 371 -10.87 20.02 8.34
N SER A 372 -10.52 21.21 7.86
CA SER A 372 -10.56 21.52 6.43
C SER A 372 -9.60 20.63 5.64
N LEU A 373 -8.38 20.43 6.17
CA LEU A 373 -7.38 19.60 5.53
C LEU A 373 -7.76 18.13 5.48
N LYS A 374 -8.33 17.60 6.58
CA LYS A 374 -8.91 16.26 6.63
C LYS A 374 -9.91 16.06 5.49
N GLU A 375 -10.81 17.03 5.29
CA GLU A 375 -11.85 16.98 4.26
C GLU A 375 -11.28 17.11 2.84
N GLU A 376 -10.25 17.93 2.63
CA GLU A 376 -9.58 18.04 1.33
C GLU A 376 -8.87 16.74 0.94
N PHE A 377 -8.10 16.14 1.85
CA PHE A 377 -7.51 14.82 1.61
C PHE A 377 -8.59 13.77 1.35
N ARG A 378 -9.68 13.77 2.13
CA ARG A 378 -10.83 12.88 1.93
C ARG A 378 -11.36 12.97 0.50
N LEU A 379 -11.57 14.19 0.00
CA LEU A 379 -12.07 14.43 -1.35
C LEU A 379 -11.07 13.97 -2.43
N HIS A 380 -9.78 14.25 -2.27
CA HIS A 380 -8.76 13.82 -3.22
C HIS A 380 -8.66 12.30 -3.31
N PHE A 381 -8.67 11.58 -2.19
CA PHE A 381 -8.66 10.10 -2.20
C PHE A 381 -9.95 9.50 -2.75
N LYS A 382 -11.10 10.16 -2.56
CA LYS A 382 -12.34 9.79 -3.24
C LYS A 382 -12.22 9.90 -4.75
N ASN A 383 -11.64 11.01 -5.25
CA ASN A 383 -11.41 11.19 -6.69
C ASN A 383 -10.41 10.17 -7.24
N ILE A 384 -9.32 9.91 -6.52
CA ILE A 384 -8.34 8.88 -6.91
C ILE A 384 -9.01 7.52 -7.03
N SER A 385 -9.89 7.13 -6.11
CA SER A 385 -10.63 5.86 -6.20
C SER A 385 -11.47 5.77 -7.48
N ARG A 386 -12.07 6.88 -7.92
CA ARG A 386 -12.80 6.96 -9.20
C ARG A 386 -11.87 6.92 -10.41
N ILE A 387 -10.67 7.48 -10.31
CA ILE A 387 -9.64 7.37 -11.36
C ILE A 387 -9.16 5.92 -11.49
N MET A 388 -9.11 5.15 -10.39
CA MET A 388 -8.78 3.73 -10.44
C MET A 388 -9.81 2.91 -11.25
N ASP A 389 -11.05 3.39 -11.39
CA ASP A 389 -12.04 2.77 -12.28
C ASP A 389 -11.68 2.89 -13.77
N CYS A 390 -10.70 3.72 -14.12
CA CYS A 390 -10.20 3.91 -15.48
C CYS A 390 -8.93 3.12 -15.79
N VAL A 391 -8.48 2.27 -14.86
CA VAL A 391 -7.34 1.38 -15.07
C VAL A 391 -7.85 0.14 -15.79
N GLY A 392 -7.58 0.03 -17.09
CA GLY A 392 -8.00 -1.14 -17.90
C GLY A 392 -7.17 -2.41 -17.65
N CYS A 393 -6.47 -2.48 -16.51
CA CYS A 393 -5.78 -3.68 -16.09
C CYS A 393 -6.29 -4.19 -14.74
N ASP A 394 -6.95 -5.35 -14.73
CA ASP A 394 -7.70 -5.86 -13.57
C ASP A 394 -6.84 -5.97 -12.30
N LYS A 395 -5.65 -6.59 -12.38
CA LYS A 395 -4.74 -6.67 -11.22
C LYS A 395 -4.24 -5.30 -10.78
N CYS A 396 -3.90 -4.41 -11.72
CA CYS A 396 -3.48 -3.05 -11.37
C CYS A 396 -4.60 -2.24 -10.72
N ARG A 397 -5.84 -2.43 -11.18
CA ARG A 397 -7.05 -1.81 -10.63
C ARG A 397 -7.37 -2.34 -9.23
N LEU A 398 -7.26 -3.65 -9.03
CA LEU A 398 -7.42 -4.31 -7.72
C LEU A 398 -6.44 -3.72 -6.70
N TRP A 399 -5.13 -3.76 -6.99
CA TRP A 399 -4.10 -3.26 -6.09
C TRP A 399 -4.15 -1.75 -5.95
N GLY A 400 -4.45 -1.01 -7.03
CA GLY A 400 -4.64 0.44 -7.00
C GLY A 400 -5.78 0.86 -6.07
N LYS A 401 -6.96 0.23 -6.14
CA LYS A 401 -8.07 0.48 -5.21
C LYS A 401 -7.71 0.11 -3.78
N LEU A 402 -7.10 -1.06 -3.57
CA LEU A 402 -6.70 -1.53 -2.24
C LEU A 402 -5.69 -0.59 -1.58
N GLN A 403 -4.60 -0.22 -2.28
CA GLN A 403 -3.53 0.61 -1.73
C GLN A 403 -3.99 2.04 -1.50
N THR A 404 -4.82 2.60 -2.40
CA THR A 404 -5.37 3.95 -2.21
C THR A 404 -6.39 4.00 -1.06
N GLN A 405 -7.20 2.96 -0.88
CA GLN A 405 -8.07 2.82 0.29
C GLN A 405 -7.28 2.65 1.59
N GLY A 406 -6.21 1.85 1.58
CA GLY A 406 -5.32 1.68 2.73
C GLY A 406 -4.66 2.99 3.14
N LEU A 407 -4.11 3.73 2.18
CA LEU A 407 -3.52 5.05 2.42
C LEU A 407 -4.56 6.08 2.90
N GLY A 408 -5.74 6.12 2.29
CA GLY A 408 -6.85 6.96 2.77
C GLY A 408 -7.26 6.62 4.21
N THR A 409 -7.26 5.33 4.56
CA THR A 409 -7.53 4.84 5.92
C THR A 409 -6.41 5.24 6.90
N ALA A 410 -5.14 5.18 6.47
CA ALA A 410 -4.02 5.63 7.28
C ALA A 410 -4.13 7.12 7.61
N LEU A 411 -4.49 7.96 6.62
CA LEU A 411 -4.74 9.38 6.84
C LEU A 411 -5.96 9.62 7.75
N LYS A 412 -7.06 8.87 7.54
CA LYS A 412 -8.24 8.88 8.42
C LYS A 412 -7.85 8.66 9.89
N ILE A 413 -6.97 7.69 10.16
CA ILE A 413 -6.43 7.41 11.49
C ILE A 413 -5.63 8.59 12.03
N LEU A 414 -4.66 9.10 11.26
CA LEU A 414 -3.76 10.18 11.68
C LEU A 414 -4.52 11.47 12.02
N PHE A 415 -5.55 11.82 11.25
CA PHE A 415 -6.40 12.96 11.53
C PHE A 415 -7.37 12.76 12.71
N SER A 416 -7.55 11.51 13.18
CA SER A 416 -8.51 11.15 14.23
C SER A 416 -7.83 10.73 15.54
N GLU A 417 -6.55 11.04 15.72
CA GLU A 417 -5.78 10.64 16.90
C GLU A 417 -6.45 11.02 18.23
N LYS A 418 -6.94 12.26 18.34
CA LYS A 418 -7.61 12.75 19.55
C LYS A 418 -8.92 12.02 19.85
N GLU A 419 -9.58 11.51 18.82
CA GLU A 419 -10.80 10.72 18.94
C GLU A 419 -10.45 9.29 19.36
N ILE A 420 -9.41 8.70 18.76
CA ILE A 420 -8.93 7.34 19.08
C ILE A 420 -8.46 7.24 20.54
N GLN A 421 -7.72 8.23 21.05
CA GLN A 421 -7.27 8.26 22.45
C GLN A 421 -8.40 8.40 23.47
N LYS A 422 -9.57 8.88 23.05
CA LYS A 422 -10.74 9.10 23.91
C LYS A 422 -11.81 8.02 23.72
N LEU A 423 -11.50 6.94 22.99
CA LEU A 423 -12.45 5.88 22.75
C LEU A 423 -12.83 5.18 24.07
N PRO A 424 -14.12 5.02 24.37
CA PRO A 424 -14.54 4.25 25.53
C PRO A 424 -14.18 2.77 25.33
N GLU A 425 -13.70 2.12 26.40
CA GLU A 425 -13.31 0.71 26.38
C GLU A 425 -14.50 -0.23 26.08
N ASN A 426 -15.70 0.13 26.56
CA ASN A 426 -16.88 -0.74 26.60
C ASN A 426 -18.11 -0.20 25.84
N SER A 427 -17.96 0.79 24.95
CA SER A 427 -19.11 1.34 24.21
C SER A 427 -18.85 1.35 22.69
N PRO A 428 -19.71 0.69 21.89
CA PRO A 428 -19.57 0.63 20.44
C PRO A 428 -19.95 1.94 19.71
N SER A 429 -20.51 2.94 20.39
CA SER A 429 -21.45 3.86 19.72
C SER A 429 -21.16 5.36 19.79
N LYS A 430 -19.97 5.81 20.22
CA LYS A 430 -19.57 7.23 20.05
C LYS A 430 -18.09 7.39 19.72
N GLY A 431 -17.76 7.60 18.45
CA GLY A 431 -16.43 8.01 17.97
C GLY A 431 -16.00 7.35 16.67
N PHE A 432 -14.68 7.13 16.57
CA PHE A 432 -13.97 6.59 15.42
C PHE A 432 -14.24 5.08 15.20
N GLN A 433 -14.56 4.71 13.96
CA GLN A 433 -14.82 3.34 13.53
C GLN A 433 -14.12 3.01 12.20
N LEU A 434 -13.69 1.75 12.06
CA LEU A 434 -13.14 1.20 10.83
C LEU A 434 -13.97 0.02 10.34
N THR A 435 -14.31 0.02 9.04
CA THR A 435 -14.97 -1.12 8.40
C THR A 435 -13.99 -2.27 8.17
N ARG A 436 -14.50 -3.50 7.93
CA ARG A 436 -13.66 -4.63 7.54
C ARG A 436 -12.79 -4.29 6.33
N GLN A 437 -13.37 -3.67 5.30
CA GLN A 437 -12.64 -3.35 4.08
C GLN A 437 -11.55 -2.31 4.33
N GLU A 438 -11.79 -1.29 5.17
CA GLU A 438 -10.75 -0.34 5.60
C GLU A 438 -9.61 -1.05 6.34
N ILE A 439 -9.93 -1.99 7.25
CA ILE A 439 -8.93 -2.77 7.99
C ILE A 439 -8.10 -3.64 7.05
N VAL A 440 -8.75 -4.39 6.15
CA VAL A 440 -8.08 -5.25 5.17
C VAL A 440 -7.21 -4.42 4.24
N ALA A 441 -7.70 -3.29 3.74
CA ALA A 441 -6.96 -2.39 2.86
C ALA A 441 -5.73 -1.78 3.56
N LEU A 442 -5.88 -1.31 4.81
CA LEU A 442 -4.80 -0.71 5.60
C LEU A 442 -3.62 -1.68 5.80
N LEU A 443 -3.89 -2.90 6.27
CA LEU A 443 -2.83 -3.88 6.55
C LEU A 443 -2.25 -4.47 5.26
N ASN A 444 -3.05 -4.61 4.20
CA ASN A 444 -2.53 -5.07 2.91
C ASN A 444 -1.66 -4.00 2.22
N ALA A 445 -2.08 -2.73 2.23
CA ALA A 445 -1.31 -1.60 1.72
C ALA A 445 0.05 -1.49 2.42
N PHE A 446 0.05 -1.49 3.75
CA PHE A 446 1.29 -1.42 4.51
C PHE A 446 2.21 -2.60 4.23
N GLY A 447 1.69 -3.82 4.10
CA GLY A 447 2.54 -4.96 3.76
C GLY A 447 3.09 -4.93 2.33
N ARG A 448 2.45 -4.24 1.37
CA ARG A 448 3.08 -3.93 0.06
C ARG A 448 4.27 -3.01 0.23
N LEU A 449 4.17 -1.96 1.06
CA LEU A 449 5.31 -1.09 1.37
C LEU A 449 6.43 -1.85 2.09
N SER A 450 6.08 -2.69 3.06
CA SER A 450 7.02 -3.57 3.77
C SER A 450 7.74 -4.52 2.81
N THR A 451 7.02 -5.09 1.84
CA THR A 451 7.59 -5.91 0.76
C THR A 451 8.50 -5.09 -0.13
N SER A 452 8.11 -3.87 -0.49
CA SER A 452 8.93 -2.97 -1.33
C SER A 452 10.28 -2.67 -0.68
N ILE A 453 10.30 -2.32 0.61
CA ILE A 453 11.56 -2.10 1.35
C ILE A 453 12.42 -3.36 1.35
N ARG A 454 11.81 -4.54 1.58
CA ARG A 454 12.52 -5.82 1.55
C ARG A 454 13.12 -6.11 0.17
N GLU A 455 12.36 -5.89 -0.91
CA GLU A 455 12.84 -6.09 -2.27
C GLU A 455 13.93 -5.10 -2.65
N LEU A 456 13.87 -3.86 -2.15
CA LEU A 456 14.94 -2.89 -2.36
C LEU A 456 16.28 -3.41 -1.81
N GLN A 457 16.27 -4.06 -0.64
CA GLN A 457 17.47 -4.71 -0.09
C GLN A 457 17.95 -5.87 -0.98
N ASN A 458 17.03 -6.70 -1.49
CA ASN A 458 17.39 -7.77 -2.42
C ASN A 458 18.08 -7.21 -3.67
N PHE A 459 17.55 -6.10 -4.23
CA PHE A 459 18.19 -5.41 -5.36
C PHE A 459 19.56 -4.83 -5.01
N LYS A 460 19.73 -4.23 -3.82
CA LYS A 460 21.05 -3.74 -3.36
C LYS A 460 22.08 -4.88 -3.33
N VAL A 461 21.72 -6.03 -2.77
CA VAL A 461 22.58 -7.23 -2.73
C VAL A 461 22.92 -7.74 -4.14
N LEU A 462 21.93 -7.84 -5.02
CA LEU A 462 22.14 -8.28 -6.41
C LEU A 462 23.04 -7.34 -7.21
N LEU A 463 22.98 -6.03 -6.95
CA LEU A 463 23.86 -5.04 -7.56
C LEU A 463 25.31 -5.17 -7.08
N GLN A 464 25.53 -5.50 -5.81
CA GLN A 464 26.87 -5.76 -5.25
C GLN A 464 27.49 -7.02 -5.87
N HIS A 465 26.74 -8.13 -5.95
CA HIS A 465 27.22 -9.37 -6.57
C HIS A 465 27.55 -9.20 -8.07
N SER A 466 26.76 -8.41 -8.80
CA SER A 466 27.01 -8.16 -10.23
C SER A 466 28.31 -7.39 -10.48
N ARG A 467 28.76 -6.55 -9.53
CA ARG A 467 30.05 -5.83 -9.63
C ARG A 467 31.23 -6.77 -9.38
N CYS A 468 31.11 -7.72 -8.45
CA CYS A 468 32.18 -8.68 -8.14
C CYS A 468 32.44 -9.71 -9.25
N HIS A 469 31.53 -9.90 -10.21
CA HIS A 469 31.74 -10.79 -11.36
C HIS A 469 32.29 -10.09 -12.62
N CYS A 470 32.40 -8.76 -12.62
CA CYS A 470 33.00 -7.98 -13.71
C CYS A 470 34.44 -7.53 -13.43
N ILE A 471 35.00 -7.92 -12.28
CA ILE A 471 36.41 -7.79 -11.90
C ILE A 471 37.03 -9.17 -11.95
#